data_AF-A0A2D4JN72-F1
#
_entry.id   AF-A0A2D4JN72-F1
#
_cell.length_a   1.000
_cell.length_b   1.000
_cell.length_c   1.000
_cell.angle_alpha   90.00
_cell.angle_beta   90.00
_cell.angle_gamma   90.00
#
_symmetry.space_group_name_H-M   'P 1'
#
loop_
_entity.id
_entity.type
_entity.pdbx_description
1 polymer ?
#
loop_
_entity_poly.entity_id
_entity_poly.type
_entity_poly.pdbx_seq_one_letter_code
_entity_poly.pdbx_strand_id
1 'polypeptide(L)'
;AAEDKLPVFNDIFNYEIDINDYRDFLENVLQNSQKYKIPESVQRAKNIVKTIVVNSAEVESGFSKLNIICSGKRSRLTVSNTSNTMTISLIGPSPKEWDPTPTVKRWLRINHSADDARIKAKKNAS
;
A
#
# COMPACT_ATOMS: atom_id res chain seq x y z
N ALA A 1 12.87 7.93 8.55
CA ALA A 1 11.87 6.85 8.36
C ALA A 1 11.29 6.81 6.94
N ALA A 2 10.83 7.94 6.38
CA ALA A 2 10.43 8.02 4.97
C ALA A 2 11.59 8.48 4.06
N GLU A 3 12.43 9.39 4.56
CA GLU A 3 13.58 9.93 3.82
C GLU A 3 14.64 8.86 3.50
N ASP A 4 14.80 7.86 4.36
CA ASP A 4 15.74 6.74 4.15
C ASP A 4 15.36 5.87 2.93
N LYS A 5 14.14 6.00 2.41
CA LYS A 5 13.65 5.28 1.22
C LYS A 5 13.78 6.08 -0.07
N LEU A 6 14.12 7.37 0.00
CA LEU A 6 14.33 8.23 -1.17
C LEU A 6 15.44 7.70 -2.10
N PRO A 7 16.60 7.21 -1.61
CA PRO A 7 17.63 6.67 -2.50
C PRO A 7 17.15 5.46 -3.29
N VAL A 8 16.45 4.54 -2.63
CA VAL A 8 15.88 3.34 -3.28
C VAL A 8 14.84 3.72 -4.33
N PHE A 9 14.00 4.73 -4.04
CA PHE A 9 13.04 5.24 -5.01
C PHE A 9 13.77 5.87 -6.21
N ASN A 10 14.81 6.65 -5.96
CA ASN A 10 15.60 7.30 -7.02
C ASN A 10 16.25 6.27 -7.95
N ASP A 11 16.75 5.15 -7.42
CA ASP A 11 17.31 4.04 -8.21
C ASP A 11 16.26 3.32 -9.08
N ILE A 12 14.99 3.33 -8.65
CA ILE A 12 13.88 2.76 -9.44
C ILE A 12 13.55 3.66 -10.63
N PHE A 13 13.48 4.98 -10.42
CA PHE A 13 13.08 5.92 -11.47
C PHE A 13 14.21 6.26 -12.45
N ASN A 14 15.47 6.27 -11.99
CA ASN A 14 16.63 6.49 -12.85
C ASN A 14 17.21 5.17 -13.40
N TYR A 15 16.37 4.16 -13.56
CA TYR A 15 16.79 2.87 -14.10
C TYR A 15 17.22 3.02 -15.56
N GLU A 16 18.50 2.78 -15.85
CA GLU A 16 19.04 2.77 -17.21
C GLU A 16 18.80 1.42 -17.89
N ILE A 17 18.31 1.49 -19.12
CA ILE A 17 18.13 0.32 -19.99
C ILE A 17 19.43 0.12 -20.76
N ASP A 18 19.91 -1.11 -20.84
CA ASP A 18 21.05 -1.43 -21.70
C ASP A 18 20.67 -1.19 -23.17
N ILE A 19 21.52 -0.42 -23.88
CA ILE A 19 21.22 -0.02 -25.27
C ILE A 19 21.17 -1.20 -26.24
N ASN A 20 21.91 -2.27 -25.97
CA ASN A 20 21.92 -3.47 -26.79
C ASN A 20 20.68 -4.31 -26.52
N ASP A 21 20.26 -4.44 -25.26
CA ASP A 21 18.97 -5.06 -24.90
C ASP A 21 17.79 -4.33 -25.56
N TYR A 22 17.83 -2.99 -25.61
CA TYR A 22 16.78 -2.21 -26.27
C TYR A 22 16.76 -2.41 -27.79
N ARG A 23 17.94 -2.46 -28.43
CA ARG A 23 18.06 -2.76 -29.87
C ARG A 23 17.54 -4.16 -30.19
N ASP A 24 17.97 -5.17 -29.43
CA ASP A 24 17.52 -6.55 -29.58
C ASP A 24 15.99 -6.65 -29.40
N PHE A 25 15.43 -5.93 -28.43
CA PHE A 25 13.98 -5.82 -28.28
C PHE A 25 13.29 -5.22 -29.51
N LEU A 26 13.78 -4.10 -30.05
CA LEU A 26 13.17 -3.47 -31.22
C LEU A 26 13.23 -4.36 -32.46
N GLU A 27 14.39 -4.96 -32.73
CA GLU A 27 14.59 -5.81 -33.89
C GLU A 27 13.70 -7.07 -33.81
N ASN A 28 13.63 -7.73 -32.66
CA ASN A 28 12.85 -8.96 -32.53
C ASN A 28 11.33 -8.71 -32.44
N VAL A 29 10.88 -7.65 -31.77
CA VAL A 29 9.45 -7.33 -31.67
C VAL A 29 8.88 -6.81 -32.99
N LEU A 30 9.66 -6.06 -33.77
CA LEU A 30 9.22 -5.54 -35.07
C LEU A 30 9.37 -6.55 -36.20
N GLN A 31 10.37 -7.45 -36.16
CA GLN A 31 10.63 -8.38 -37.27
C GLN A 31 10.07 -9.79 -37.10
N ASN A 32 9.87 -10.30 -35.87
CA ASN A 32 9.43 -11.68 -35.67
C ASN A 32 8.36 -11.77 -34.58
N SER A 33 7.09 -11.93 -35.00
CA SER A 33 5.92 -11.98 -34.11
C SER A 33 5.84 -13.25 -33.25
N GLN A 34 6.91 -14.03 -33.09
CA GLN A 34 6.85 -15.35 -32.49
C GLN A 34 7.76 -15.47 -31.26
N LYS A 35 7.12 -15.42 -30.09
CA LYS A 35 7.59 -15.87 -28.79
C LYS A 35 9.03 -15.48 -28.42
N TYR A 36 9.40 -14.23 -28.70
CA TYR A 36 10.66 -13.66 -28.24
C TYR A 36 10.61 -13.40 -26.72
N LYS A 37 11.67 -13.80 -26.01
CA LYS A 37 11.82 -13.52 -24.58
C LYS A 37 12.37 -12.11 -24.42
N ILE A 38 11.57 -11.22 -23.83
CA ILE A 38 11.95 -9.84 -23.58
C ILE A 38 13.21 -9.81 -22.67
N PRO A 39 14.24 -9.01 -23.00
CA PRO A 39 15.43 -8.84 -22.17
C PRO A 39 15.07 -8.34 -20.77
N GLU A 40 15.88 -8.73 -19.78
CA GLU A 40 15.58 -8.44 -18.37
C GLU A 40 15.51 -6.93 -18.10
N SER A 41 16.40 -6.15 -18.70
CA SER A 41 16.43 -4.70 -18.52
C SER A 41 15.17 -4.02 -19.07
N VAL A 42 14.75 -4.40 -20.27
CA VAL A 42 13.52 -3.90 -20.91
C VAL A 42 12.28 -4.34 -20.12
N GLN A 43 12.27 -5.58 -19.61
CA GLN A 43 11.18 -6.09 -18.80
C GLN A 43 11.07 -5.35 -17.46
N ARG A 44 12.19 -5.00 -16.83
CA ARG A 44 12.24 -4.19 -15.61
C ARG A 44 11.72 -2.77 -15.87
N ALA A 45 12.19 -2.11 -16.93
CA ALA A 45 11.71 -0.79 -17.32
C ALA A 45 10.20 -0.78 -17.59
N LYS A 46 9.69 -1.79 -18.31
CA LYS A 46 8.25 -1.98 -18.54
C LYS A 46 7.46 -2.09 -17.24
N ASN A 47 7.99 -2.80 -16.25
CA ASN A 47 7.34 -2.93 -14.95
C ASN A 47 7.34 -1.61 -14.17
N ILE A 48 8.43 -0.82 -14.23
CA ILE A 48 8.51 0.51 -13.63
C ILE A 48 7.48 1.46 -14.26
N VAL A 49 7.38 1.50 -15.59
CA VAL A 49 6.38 2.35 -16.26
C VAL A 49 4.95 1.96 -15.87
N LYS A 50 4.68 0.66 -15.66
CA LYS A 50 3.37 0.17 -15.19
C LYS A 50 3.02 0.57 -13.76
N THR A 51 4.01 0.86 -12.91
CA THR A 51 3.75 1.30 -11.54
C THR A 51 3.54 2.81 -11.43
N ILE A 52 3.88 3.58 -12.48
CA ILE A 52 3.59 5.00 -12.55
C ILE A 52 2.10 5.16 -12.84
N VAL A 53 1.38 5.71 -11.88
CA VAL A 53 -0.06 5.97 -12.03
C VAL A 53 -0.25 7.04 -13.09
N VAL A 54 -1.05 6.73 -14.12
CA VAL A 54 -1.31 7.64 -15.26
C VAL A 54 -2.24 8.80 -14.85
N ASN A 55 -2.97 8.66 -13.74
CA ASN A 55 -4.00 9.61 -13.30
C ASN A 55 -4.02 9.78 -11.77
N SER A 56 -4.16 11.02 -11.30
CA SER A 56 -4.32 11.34 -9.87
C SER A 56 -5.74 11.07 -9.34
N ALA A 57 -6.74 10.83 -10.18
CA ALA A 57 -8.14 10.72 -9.76
C ALA A 57 -8.41 9.66 -8.67
N GLU A 58 -7.71 8.52 -8.72
CA GLU A 58 -7.85 7.47 -7.67
C GLU A 58 -7.30 7.96 -6.33
N VAL A 59 -6.18 8.69 -6.37
CA VAL A 59 -5.53 9.31 -5.20
C VAL A 59 -6.41 10.42 -4.62
N GLU A 60 -6.94 11.30 -5.48
CA GLU A 60 -7.86 12.39 -5.12
C GLU A 60 -9.16 11.85 -4.51
N SER A 61 -9.70 10.75 -5.05
CA SER A 61 -10.86 10.05 -4.49
C SER A 61 -10.57 9.50 -3.09
N GLY A 62 -9.37 8.94 -2.87
CA GLY A 62 -8.90 8.52 -1.56
C GLY A 62 -8.81 9.67 -0.55
N PHE A 63 -8.21 10.80 -0.93
CA PHE A 63 -8.12 11.99 -0.09
C PHE A 63 -9.48 12.64 0.19
N SER A 64 -10.39 12.63 -0.78
CA SER A 64 -11.76 13.12 -0.60
C SER A 64 -12.51 12.33 0.47
N LYS A 65 -12.38 10.99 0.48
CA LYS A 65 -12.94 10.13 1.53
C LYS A 65 -12.33 10.43 2.90
N LEU A 66 -11.04 10.75 2.96
CA LEU A 66 -10.38 11.16 4.21
C LEU A 66 -10.90 12.48 4.76
N ASN A 67 -11.44 13.38 3.93
CA ASN A 67 -11.98 14.66 4.38
C ASN A 67 -13.17 14.49 5.35
N ILE A 68 -13.91 13.38 5.23
CA ILE A 68 -14.99 13.01 6.17
C ILE A 68 -14.41 12.70 7.55
N ILE A 69 -13.27 12.01 7.60
CA ILE A 69 -12.58 11.62 8.83
C ILE A 69 -11.85 12.85 9.41
N CYS A 70 -11.05 13.53 8.60
CA CYS A 70 -10.17 14.65 9.01
C CYS A 70 -10.88 16.01 9.05
N SER A 71 -12.16 16.07 9.44
CA SER A 71 -12.83 17.36 9.60
C SER A 71 -12.48 17.99 10.96
N GLY A 72 -12.31 19.31 10.99
CA GLY A 72 -11.86 20.07 12.16
C GLY A 72 -12.75 19.98 13.41
N LYS A 73 -13.93 19.36 13.30
CA LYS A 73 -14.87 19.12 14.42
C LYS A 73 -14.92 17.66 14.89
N ARG A 74 -14.42 16.67 14.11
CA ARG A 74 -14.64 15.23 14.38
C ARG A 74 -13.40 14.36 14.59
N SER A 75 -12.18 14.83 14.33
CA SER A 75 -11.00 13.95 14.49
C SER A 75 -10.07 14.37 15.63
N ARG A 76 -10.01 13.51 16.66
CA ARG A 76 -8.89 13.41 17.62
C ARG A 76 -7.80 12.44 17.15
N LEU A 77 -7.90 11.96 15.90
CA LEU A 77 -6.94 10.99 15.35
C LEU A 77 -5.62 11.69 15.04
N THR A 78 -4.52 11.06 15.43
CA THR A 78 -3.17 11.51 15.06
C THR A 78 -2.95 11.30 13.56
N VAL A 79 -2.03 12.06 12.96
CA VAL A 79 -1.62 11.89 11.55
C VAL A 79 -1.23 10.44 11.25
N SER A 80 -0.54 9.77 12.20
CA SER A 80 -0.18 8.36 12.07
C SER A 80 -1.40 7.45 11.95
N ASN A 81 -2.45 7.68 12.76
CA ASN A 81 -3.64 6.86 12.72
C ASN A 81 -4.43 7.09 11.42
N THR A 82 -4.55 8.34 10.99
CA THR A 82 -5.18 8.70 9.72
C THR A 82 -4.46 8.04 8.54
N SER A 83 -3.12 8.10 8.52
CA SER A 83 -2.32 7.47 7.47
C SER A 83 -2.55 5.96 7.43
N ASN A 84 -2.56 5.29 8.58
CA ASN A 84 -2.82 3.84 8.66
C ASN A 84 -4.20 3.47 8.13
N THR A 85 -5.24 4.27 8.44
CA THR A 85 -6.59 4.07 7.91
C THR A 85 -6.61 4.23 6.38
N MET A 86 -5.92 5.23 5.83
CA MET A 86 -5.80 5.41 4.39
C MET A 86 -5.13 4.21 3.72
N THR A 87 -4.02 3.73 4.30
CA THR A 87 -3.31 2.54 3.81
C THR A 87 -4.23 1.31 3.78
N ILE A 88 -4.94 1.03 4.88
CA ILE A 88 -5.90 -0.09 4.92
C ILE A 88 -6.99 0.07 3.86
N SER A 89 -7.48 1.30 3.63
CA SER A 89 -8.51 1.54 2.62
C SER A 89 -8.03 1.39 1.18
N LEU A 90 -6.75 1.65 0.89
CA LEU A 90 -6.20 1.63 -0.47
C LEU A 90 -5.61 0.28 -0.85
N ILE A 91 -4.87 -0.34 0.06
CA ILE A 91 -4.14 -1.59 -0.21
C ILE A 91 -4.60 -2.76 0.65
N GLY A 92 -5.48 -2.52 1.62
CA GLY A 92 -6.01 -3.59 2.45
C GLY A 92 -7.03 -4.46 1.71
N PRO A 93 -7.25 -5.69 2.18
CA PRO A 93 -8.28 -6.58 1.65
C PRO A 93 -9.67 -5.94 1.81
N SER A 94 -10.58 -6.22 0.87
CA SER A 94 -11.94 -5.74 1.00
C SER A 94 -12.61 -6.32 2.26
N PRO A 95 -13.62 -5.66 2.85
CA PRO A 95 -14.29 -6.18 4.05
C PRO A 95 -14.88 -7.59 3.88
N LYS A 96 -15.15 -8.01 2.62
CA LYS A 96 -15.65 -9.35 2.31
C LYS A 96 -14.56 -10.41 2.30
N GLU A 97 -13.33 -10.03 2.00
CA GLU A 97 -12.16 -10.92 1.88
C GLU A 97 -11.29 -10.89 3.14
N TRP A 98 -11.55 -9.94 4.04
CA TRP A 98 -10.80 -9.80 5.29
C TRP A 98 -11.36 -10.69 6.39
N ASP A 99 -10.54 -11.62 6.90
CA ASP A 99 -10.85 -12.39 8.11
C ASP A 99 -10.42 -11.59 9.37
N PRO A 100 -11.38 -11.12 10.20
CA PRO A 100 -11.07 -10.40 11.44
C PRO A 100 -10.52 -11.30 12.54
N THR A 101 -10.71 -12.63 12.44
CA THR A 101 -10.51 -13.57 13.55
C THR A 101 -9.11 -13.52 14.17
N PRO A 102 -8.01 -13.49 13.40
CA PRO A 102 -6.66 -13.45 13.97
C PRO A 102 -6.41 -12.15 14.76
N THR A 103 -6.87 -11.03 14.21
CA THR A 103 -6.73 -9.69 14.80
C THR A 103 -7.50 -9.59 16.12
N VAL A 104 -8.76 -10.05 16.14
CA VAL A 104 -9.60 -10.06 17.34
C VAL A 104 -8.99 -10.95 18.43
N LYS A 105 -8.52 -12.16 18.08
CA LYS A 105 -7.84 -13.06 19.03
C LYS A 105 -6.57 -12.45 19.62
N ARG A 106 -5.78 -11.74 18.80
CA ARG A 106 -4.59 -11.01 19.27
C ARG A 106 -4.98 -9.88 20.22
N TRP A 107 -6.00 -9.09 19.85
CA TRP A 107 -6.47 -7.97 20.65
C TRP A 107 -7.00 -8.42 22.01
N LEU A 108 -7.83 -9.47 22.05
CA LEU A 108 -8.38 -10.06 23.29
C LEU A 108 -7.33 -10.70 24.21
N ARG A 109 -6.15 -11.01 23.69
CA ARG A 109 -5.03 -11.52 24.50
C ARG A 109 -4.30 -10.40 25.24
N ILE A 110 -4.24 -9.23 24.62
CA ILE A 110 -3.54 -8.05 25.14
C ILE A 110 -4.49 -7.19 25.98
N ASN A 111 -5.74 -7.09 25.55
CA ASN A 111 -6.81 -6.35 26.18
C ASN A 111 -7.83 -7.36 26.70
N HIS A 112 -8.29 -7.20 27.93
CA HIS A 112 -9.33 -8.08 28.44
C HIS A 112 -10.66 -7.80 27.73
N SER A 113 -11.46 -8.85 27.55
CA SER A 113 -12.84 -8.70 27.08
C SER A 113 -13.62 -7.78 28.03
N ALA A 114 -14.60 -7.03 27.51
CA ALA A 114 -15.50 -6.24 28.34
C ALA A 114 -16.26 -7.10 29.37
N ASP A 115 -16.38 -8.40 29.09
CA ASP A 115 -17.00 -9.39 29.97
C ASP A 115 -16.04 -10.07 30.96
N ASP A 116 -14.76 -9.69 30.95
CA ASP A 116 -13.78 -10.24 31.89
C ASP A 116 -14.13 -9.83 33.33
N ALA A 117 -14.43 -10.84 34.16
CA ALA A 117 -14.82 -10.68 35.55
C ALA A 117 -13.78 -9.91 36.38
N ARG A 118 -12.49 -9.93 35.98
CA ARG A 118 -11.41 -9.21 36.66
C ARG A 118 -11.51 -7.69 36.49
N ILE A 119 -12.10 -7.21 35.40
CA ILE A 119 -12.35 -5.78 35.19
C ILE A 119 -13.59 -5.33 35.97
N LYS A 120 -14.62 -6.17 36.06
CA LYS A 120 -15.84 -5.89 36.84
C LYS A 120 -15.56 -5.83 38.34
N ALA A 121 -14.68 -6.70 38.87
CA ALA A 121 -14.29 -6.69 40.28
C ALA A 121 -13.58 -5.39 40.71
N LYS A 122 -12.81 -4.76 39.81
CA LYS A 122 -12.06 -3.53 40.12
C LYS A 122 -12.96 -2.28 40.22
N LYS A 123 -14.16 -2.32 39.65
CA LYS A 123 -15.11 -1.19 39.66
C LYS A 123 -15.93 -1.11 40.95
N ASN A 124 -16.06 -2.22 41.68
CA ASN A 124 -16.82 -2.32 42.92
C ASN A 124 -15.95 -2.14 44.18
N ALA A 125 -14.66 -1.82 44.00
CA ALA A 125 -13.67 -1.67 45.07
C ALA A 125 -13.04 -0.26 45.11
N SER A 126 -13.69 0.73 44.47
CA SER A 126 -13.32 2.16 44.54
C SER A 126 -14.48 2.99 45.05
#